data_AF-A0A0Z8RPX0-F1
#
_entry.id   AF-A0A0Z8RPX0-F1
#
_cell.length_a   1.000
_cell.length_b   1.000
_cell.length_c   1.000
_cell.angle_alpha   90.00
_cell.angle_beta   90.00
_cell.angle_gamma   90.00
#
_symmetry.space_group_name_H-M   'P 1'
#
loop_
_entity.id
_entity.type
_entity.pdbx_description
1 polymer ?
#
loop_
_entity_poly.entity_id
_entity_poly.type
_entity_poly.pdbx_seq_one_letter_code
_entity_poly.pdbx_strand_id
1 'polypeptide(L)'
;MKAIPGQKTDKKDAHWIAKLTRIGLLPRSFVPDETIQELRELTRQRKHYVESRNRETNRIHKILQSGGIKLTTYIEDIMGLSGRNLLQLLIDETPITPRIVHQSVYTSLKKKVPQLLEALDGYFSDHHRGWAKSPAPLLRVCVNISAQWLIGRFVRVLHSKSDLINCAGVGKRTLLWMVEFFPTPSP
;
A
#
# COMPACT_ATOMS: atom_id res chain seq x y z
N MET A 1 7.36 0.11 28.70
CA MET A 1 8.52 -0.62 29.28
C MET A 1 9.59 -0.76 28.22
N LYS A 2 10.76 -0.14 28.41
CA LYS A 2 11.92 -0.26 27.52
C LYS A 2 12.56 -1.62 27.79
N ALA A 3 12.63 -2.49 26.79
CA ALA A 3 13.07 -3.87 26.97
C ALA A 3 14.60 -3.94 27.11
N ILE A 4 15.09 -4.54 28.20
CA ILE A 4 16.49 -4.93 28.38
C ILE A 4 16.70 -6.27 27.63
N PRO A 5 17.70 -6.40 26.75
CA PRO A 5 17.92 -7.62 26.00
C PRO A 5 18.18 -8.82 26.92
N GLY A 6 17.54 -9.98 26.65
CA GLY A 6 17.83 -11.26 27.31
C GLY A 6 16.94 -11.66 28.51
N GLN A 7 16.04 -10.79 28.98
CA GLN A 7 15.20 -11.06 30.17
C GLN A 7 13.75 -11.43 29.85
N LYS A 8 13.27 -11.11 28.65
CA LYS A 8 11.89 -11.37 28.23
C LYS A 8 11.78 -12.78 27.64
N THR A 9 11.06 -13.66 28.32
CA THR A 9 10.73 -15.01 27.84
C THR A 9 9.23 -15.17 27.96
N ASP A 10 8.56 -15.74 26.96
CA ASP A 10 7.09 -15.92 26.98
C ASP A 10 6.61 -16.64 28.25
N LYS A 11 7.43 -17.55 28.79
CA LYS A 11 7.19 -18.22 30.08
C LYS A 11 7.16 -17.27 31.28
N LYS A 12 8.11 -16.32 31.36
CA LYS A 12 8.18 -15.33 32.44
C LYS A 12 7.06 -14.31 32.33
N ASP A 13 6.75 -13.88 31.10
CA ASP A 13 5.64 -12.96 30.83
C ASP A 13 4.30 -13.61 31.19
N ALA A 14 4.08 -14.88 30.84
CA ALA A 14 2.88 -15.63 31.22
C ALA A 14 2.75 -15.77 32.74
N HIS A 15 3.84 -16.07 33.44
CA HIS A 15 3.84 -16.17 34.90
C HIS A 15 3.53 -14.81 35.56
N TRP A 16 4.07 -13.73 35.01
CA TRP A 16 3.82 -12.36 35.47
C TRP A 16 2.36 -11.95 35.25
N ILE A 17 1.80 -12.20 34.06
CA ILE A 17 0.38 -11.96 33.76
C ILE A 17 -0.50 -12.77 34.70
N ALA A 18 -0.23 -14.07 34.90
CA ALA A 18 -1.00 -14.91 35.82
C ALA A 18 -0.98 -14.39 37.27
N LYS A 19 0.19 -13.93 37.75
CA LYS A 19 0.32 -13.31 39.07
C LYS A 19 -0.52 -12.04 39.17
N LEU A 20 -0.46 -11.16 38.17
CA LEU A 20 -1.26 -9.93 38.13
C LEU A 20 -2.77 -10.20 38.04
N THR A 21 -3.19 -11.23 37.29
CA THR A 21 -4.61 -11.66 37.22
C THR A 21 -5.09 -12.13 38.58
N ARG A 22 -4.28 -12.93 39.30
CA ARG A 22 -4.64 -13.49 40.62
C ARG A 22 -4.84 -12.41 41.68
N ILE A 23 -4.06 -11.33 41.64
CA ILE A 23 -4.21 -10.19 42.57
C ILE A 23 -5.24 -9.15 42.10
N GLY A 24 -5.97 -9.43 41.00
CA GLY A 24 -7.02 -8.53 40.49
C GLY A 24 -6.51 -7.20 39.92
N LEU A 25 -5.20 -7.10 39.65
CA LEU A 25 -4.55 -5.85 39.25
C LEU A 25 -4.55 -5.63 37.72
N LEU A 26 -4.93 -6.67 36.96
CA LEU A 26 -5.14 -6.54 35.52
C LEU A 26 -6.55 -5.98 35.23
N PRO A 27 -6.65 -4.87 34.48
CA PRO A 27 -7.93 -4.44 33.96
C PRO A 27 -8.48 -5.52 33.03
N ARG A 28 -9.81 -5.69 33.01
CA ARG A 28 -10.47 -6.57 32.04
C ARG A 28 -10.03 -6.18 30.63
N SER A 29 -9.85 -7.18 29.77
CA SER A 29 -9.54 -6.94 28.36
C SER A 29 -10.61 -6.03 27.77
N PHE A 30 -10.19 -4.86 27.30
CA PHE A 30 -11.10 -3.93 26.65
C PHE A 30 -11.57 -4.53 25.32
N VAL A 31 -12.86 -4.89 25.26
CA VAL A 31 -13.54 -5.26 24.02
C VAL A 31 -14.31 -4.03 23.57
N PRO A 32 -13.93 -3.40 22.44
CA PRO A 32 -14.64 -2.23 21.94
C PRO A 32 -16.03 -2.62 21.43
N ASP A 33 -16.91 -1.63 21.31
CA ASP A 33 -18.23 -1.79 20.71
C ASP A 33 -18.15 -2.33 19.26
N GLU A 34 -19.20 -3.01 18.80
CA GLU A 34 -19.29 -3.65 17.48
C GLU A 34 -18.93 -2.67 16.36
N THR A 35 -19.43 -1.43 16.44
CA THR A 35 -19.15 -0.37 15.47
C THR A 35 -17.65 -0.09 15.32
N ILE A 36 -16.92 -0.05 16.44
CA ILE A 36 -15.47 0.20 16.44
C ILE A 36 -14.71 -1.02 15.94
N GLN A 37 -15.20 -2.23 16.20
CA GLN A 37 -14.62 -3.46 15.65
C GLN A 37 -14.69 -3.49 14.13
N GLU A 38 -15.85 -3.16 13.54
CA GLU A 38 -16.02 -3.04 12.09
C GLU A 38 -15.06 -2.02 11.48
N LEU A 39 -14.93 -0.83 12.09
CA LEU A 39 -14.02 0.22 11.60
C LEU A 39 -12.55 -0.23 11.64
N ARG A 40 -12.13 -0.97 12.68
CA ARG A 40 -10.78 -1.54 12.78
C ARG A 40 -10.54 -2.61 11.72
N GLU A 41 -11.50 -3.48 11.47
CA GLU A 41 -11.43 -4.50 10.44
C GLU A 41 -11.18 -3.87 9.06
N LEU A 42 -11.99 -2.87 8.71
CA LEU A 42 -11.89 -2.14 7.45
C LEU A 42 -10.55 -1.42 7.30
N THR A 43 -10.05 -0.81 8.37
CA THR A 43 -8.73 -0.16 8.39
C THR A 43 -7.60 -1.17 8.18
N ARG A 44 -7.69 -2.34 8.82
CA ARG A 44 -6.71 -3.42 8.68
C ARG A 44 -6.71 -3.99 7.27
N GLN A 45 -7.88 -4.20 6.67
CA GLN A 45 -8.00 -4.64 5.29
C GLN A 45 -7.39 -3.62 4.32
N ARG A 46 -7.69 -2.32 4.49
CA ARG A 46 -7.06 -1.25 3.70
C ARG A 46 -5.54 -1.31 3.79
N LYS A 47 -4.99 -1.42 5.01
CA LYS A 47 -3.54 -1.54 5.22
C LYS A 47 -2.97 -2.76 4.47
N HIS A 48 -3.61 -3.91 4.59
CA HIS A 48 -3.21 -5.13 3.90
C HIS A 48 -3.19 -4.97 2.37
N TYR A 49 -4.19 -4.30 1.79
CA TYR A 49 -4.23 -4.03 0.35
C TYR A 49 -3.13 -3.05 -0.09
N VAL A 50 -2.87 -2.00 0.70
CA VAL A 50 -1.79 -1.04 0.41
C VAL A 50 -0.42 -1.75 0.45
N GLU A 51 -0.18 -2.57 1.46
CA GLU A 51 1.05 -3.36 1.56
C GLU A 51 1.19 -4.35 0.40
N SER A 52 0.10 -5.02 0.02
CA SER A 52 0.08 -5.93 -1.13
C SER A 52 0.38 -5.20 -2.45
N ARG A 53 -0.19 -4.01 -2.66
CA ARG A 53 0.12 -3.15 -3.81
C ARG A 53 1.60 -2.80 -3.85
N ASN A 54 2.16 -2.35 -2.72
CA ASN A 54 3.56 -1.97 -2.64
C ASN A 54 4.49 -3.16 -2.89
N ARG A 55 4.16 -4.35 -2.37
CA ARG A 55 4.91 -5.59 -2.64
C ARG A 55 4.96 -5.88 -4.13
N GLU A 56 3.83 -5.77 -4.83
CA GLU A 56 3.78 -6.05 -6.27
C GLU A 56 4.51 -4.98 -7.09
N THR A 57 4.37 -3.70 -6.73
CA THR A 57 5.12 -2.61 -7.37
C THR A 57 6.63 -2.81 -7.21
N ASN A 58 7.08 -3.17 -6.00
CA ASN A 58 8.49 -3.48 -5.74
C ASN A 58 8.98 -4.72 -6.50
N ARG A 59 8.13 -5.73 -6.68
CA ARG A 59 8.45 -6.90 -7.50
C ARG A 59 8.69 -6.50 -8.96
N ILE A 60 7.83 -5.66 -9.53
CA ILE A 60 7.98 -5.15 -10.90
C ILE A 60 9.27 -4.32 -11.03
N HIS A 61 9.57 -3.47 -10.06
CA HIS A 61 10.84 -2.73 -10.03
C HIS A 61 12.06 -3.66 -10.07
N LYS A 62 12.05 -4.74 -9.29
CA LYS A 62 13.14 -5.74 -9.29
C LYS A 62 13.29 -6.43 -10.64
N ILE A 63 12.18 -6.80 -11.29
CA ILE A 63 12.18 -7.45 -12.61
C ILE A 63 12.76 -6.52 -13.68
N LEU A 64 12.38 -5.24 -13.65
CA LEU A 64 12.95 -4.26 -14.58
C LEU A 64 14.44 -4.05 -14.35
N GLN A 65 14.88 -3.97 -13.09
CA GLN A 65 16.29 -3.84 -12.73
C GLN A 65 17.11 -5.06 -13.17
N SER A 66 16.59 -6.28 -13.00
CA SER A 66 17.28 -7.49 -13.47
C SER A 66 17.40 -7.55 -14.99
N GLY A 67 16.45 -6.95 -15.71
CA GLY A 67 16.52 -6.79 -17.17
C GLY A 67 17.34 -5.58 -17.65
N GLY A 68 17.92 -4.79 -16.75
CA GLY A 68 18.66 -3.57 -17.10
C GLY A 68 17.78 -2.39 -17.56
N ILE A 69 16.45 -2.50 -17.44
CA ILE A 69 15.48 -1.51 -17.90
C ILE A 69 15.33 -0.41 -16.84
N LYS A 70 15.67 0.84 -17.18
CA LYS A 70 15.72 1.99 -16.25
C LYS A 70 14.50 2.92 -16.34
N LEU A 71 13.31 2.36 -16.57
CA LEU A 71 12.06 3.15 -16.68
C LEU A 71 11.74 3.97 -15.42
N THR A 72 12.14 3.50 -14.25
CA THR A 72 11.86 4.12 -12.95
C THR A 72 12.54 5.47 -12.75
N THR A 73 13.55 5.78 -13.55
CA THR A 73 14.25 7.07 -13.52
C THR A 73 13.46 8.16 -14.23
N TYR A 74 12.65 7.78 -15.23
CA TYR A 74 11.98 8.74 -16.12
C TYR A 74 10.47 8.84 -15.87
N ILE A 75 9.88 7.80 -15.27
CA ILE A 75 8.45 7.67 -14.97
C ILE A 75 8.22 7.77 -13.46
N GLU A 76 7.31 8.66 -13.05
CA GLU A 76 6.92 8.82 -11.64
C GLU A 76 6.06 7.66 -11.13
N ASP A 77 5.07 7.21 -11.91
CA ASP A 77 4.19 6.09 -11.56
C ASP A 77 4.23 4.99 -12.63
N ILE A 78 4.99 3.94 -12.34
CA ILE A 78 5.08 2.74 -13.19
C ILE A 78 3.75 1.97 -13.27
N MET A 79 2.94 2.04 -12.21
CA MET A 79 1.62 1.41 -12.15
C MET A 79 0.51 2.31 -12.71
N GLY A 80 0.87 3.50 -13.21
CA GLY A 80 -0.01 4.41 -13.92
C GLY A 80 -0.37 3.92 -15.32
N LEU A 81 -1.22 4.67 -16.02
CA LEU A 81 -1.70 4.27 -17.36
C LEU A 81 -0.55 4.13 -18.36
N SER A 82 0.33 5.12 -18.46
CA SER A 82 1.48 5.07 -19.37
C SER A 82 2.50 4.00 -19.00
N GLY A 83 2.80 3.82 -17.70
CA GLY A 83 3.73 2.78 -17.26
C GLY A 83 3.24 1.37 -17.57
N ARG A 84 1.94 1.11 -17.36
CA ARG A 84 1.29 -0.15 -17.75
C ARG A 84 1.35 -0.41 -19.24
N ASN A 85 1.07 0.60 -20.07
CA ASN A 85 1.15 0.44 -21.51
C ASN A 85 2.57 0.05 -21.95
N LEU A 86 3.60 0.70 -21.38
CA LEU A 86 4.99 0.35 -21.68
C LEU A 86 5.37 -1.05 -21.18
N LEU A 87 4.91 -1.44 -19.99
CA LEU A 87 5.07 -2.81 -19.48
C LEU A 87 4.36 -3.83 -20.39
N GLN A 88 3.20 -3.48 -20.93
CA GLN A 88 2.45 -4.33 -21.85
C GLN A 88 3.22 -4.53 -23.15
N LEU A 89 3.82 -3.47 -23.71
CA LEU A 89 4.71 -3.58 -24.87
C LEU A 89 5.89 -4.54 -24.60
N LEU A 90 6.46 -4.46 -23.39
CA LEU A 90 7.53 -5.34 -22.95
C LEU A 90 7.07 -6.79 -22.77
N ILE A 91 5.81 -7.06 -22.42
CA ILE A 91 5.25 -8.41 -22.25
C ILE A 91 4.85 -9.03 -23.60
N ASP A 92 4.34 -8.22 -24.52
CA ASP A 92 3.76 -8.64 -25.81
C ASP A 92 4.80 -8.76 -26.95
N GLU A 93 6.09 -8.56 -26.66
CA GLU A 93 7.20 -8.66 -27.64
C GLU A 93 7.11 -7.66 -28.78
N THR A 94 6.35 -6.58 -28.59
CA THR A 94 6.20 -5.56 -29.63
C THR A 94 7.52 -4.85 -29.89
N PRO A 95 7.86 -4.57 -31.17
CA PRO A 95 9.10 -3.88 -31.50
C PRO A 95 9.09 -2.46 -30.91
N ILE A 96 10.13 -2.13 -30.15
CA ILE A 96 10.25 -0.85 -29.45
C ILE A 96 10.65 0.25 -30.46
N THR A 97 9.65 0.75 -31.19
CA THR A 97 9.82 1.82 -32.18
C THR A 97 9.42 3.16 -31.55
N PRO A 98 10.09 4.30 -31.85
CA PRO A 98 9.74 5.62 -31.34
C PRO A 98 8.25 5.97 -31.50
N ARG A 99 7.64 5.56 -32.62
CA ARG A 99 6.22 5.77 -32.91
C ARG A 99 5.30 5.07 -31.91
N ILE A 100 5.61 3.82 -31.58
CA ILE A 100 4.80 2.98 -30.68
C ILE A 100 4.93 3.50 -29.25
N VAL A 101 6.16 3.79 -28.81
CA VAL A 101 6.42 4.37 -27.47
C VAL A 101 5.70 5.71 -27.32
N HIS A 102 5.72 6.58 -28.34
CA HIS A 102 5.01 7.86 -28.30
C HIS A 102 3.47 7.70 -28.25
N GLN A 103 2.92 6.65 -28.85
CA GLN A 103 1.48 6.35 -28.80
C GLN A 103 1.05 5.76 -27.44
N SER A 104 1.91 4.96 -26.81
CA SER A 104 1.62 4.31 -25.53
C SER A 104 1.69 5.25 -24.31
N VAL A 105 2.29 6.42 -24.49
CA VAL A 105 2.63 7.35 -23.42
C VAL A 105 1.82 8.65 -23.53
N TYR A 106 1.41 9.21 -22.39
CA TYR A 106 0.51 10.37 -22.34
C TYR A 106 1.19 11.64 -21.79
N THR A 107 0.59 12.79 -22.13
CA THR A 107 0.88 14.11 -21.54
C THR A 107 2.37 14.49 -21.54
N SER A 108 2.97 14.68 -20.37
CA SER A 108 4.31 15.21 -20.17
C SER A 108 5.41 14.22 -20.55
N LEU A 109 5.12 12.91 -20.46
CA LEU A 109 6.10 11.88 -20.80
C LEU A 109 6.35 11.79 -22.31
N LYS A 110 5.47 12.32 -23.17
CA LYS A 110 5.72 12.40 -24.62
C LYS A 110 6.98 13.19 -24.95
N LYS A 111 7.33 14.18 -24.11
CA LYS A 111 8.59 14.96 -24.25
C LYS A 111 9.83 14.13 -23.94
N LYS A 112 9.69 13.04 -23.17
CA LYS A 112 10.78 12.17 -22.70
C LYS A 112 10.92 10.89 -23.55
N VAL A 113 10.27 10.81 -24.70
CA VAL A 113 10.30 9.60 -25.55
C VAL A 113 11.72 9.17 -25.95
N PRO A 114 12.67 10.06 -26.30
CA PRO A 114 14.04 9.66 -26.58
C PRO A 114 14.70 8.94 -25.40
N GLN A 115 14.54 9.47 -24.19
CA GLN A 115 15.09 8.87 -22.97
C GLN A 115 14.38 7.57 -22.60
N LEU A 116 13.09 7.45 -22.89
CA LEU A 116 12.34 6.22 -22.67
C LEU A 116 12.80 5.09 -23.60
N LEU A 117 13.18 5.40 -24.85
CA LEU A 117 13.74 4.41 -25.76
C LEU A 117 15.06 3.86 -25.24
N GLU A 118 15.95 4.74 -24.79
CA GLU A 118 17.22 4.33 -24.15
C GLU A 118 16.97 3.54 -22.86
N ALA A 119 16.00 3.95 -22.04
CA ALA A 119 15.66 3.24 -20.81
C ALA A 119 15.05 1.85 -21.04
N LEU A 120 14.41 1.65 -22.19
CA LEU A 120 13.82 0.39 -22.63
C LEU A 120 14.83 -0.52 -23.34
N ASP A 121 15.99 0.00 -23.71
CA ASP A 121 17.08 -0.77 -24.31
C ASP A 121 17.74 -1.64 -23.23
N GLY A 122 17.21 -2.85 -23.07
CA GLY A 122 17.60 -3.80 -22.04
C GLY A 122 17.18 -5.22 -22.39
N TYR A 123 17.60 -6.18 -21.57
CA TYR A 123 17.34 -7.60 -21.80
C TYR A 123 16.09 -8.07 -21.06
N PHE A 124 15.03 -8.41 -21.80
CA PHE A 124 13.78 -8.93 -21.23
C PHE A 124 13.48 -10.36 -21.68
N SER A 125 14.04 -11.33 -20.93
CA SER A 125 13.84 -12.78 -21.14
C SER A 125 12.41 -13.24 -20.86
N ASP A 126 12.06 -14.42 -21.40
CA ASP A 126 10.83 -15.15 -21.09
C ASP A 126 10.63 -15.41 -19.59
N HIS A 127 11.73 -15.60 -18.86
CA HIS A 127 11.69 -15.70 -17.41
C HIS A 127 11.09 -14.43 -16.78
N HIS A 128 11.51 -13.25 -17.22
CA HIS A 128 10.97 -11.97 -16.75
C HIS A 128 9.50 -11.78 -17.17
N ARG A 129 9.12 -12.23 -18.37
CA ARG A 129 7.73 -12.19 -18.88
C ARG A 129 6.79 -13.07 -18.05
N GLY A 130 7.21 -14.29 -17.71
CA GLY A 130 6.42 -15.20 -16.88
C GLY A 130 6.08 -14.61 -15.52
N TRP A 131 7.00 -13.81 -14.95
CA TRP A 131 6.79 -13.12 -13.68
C TRP A 131 5.89 -11.91 -13.82
N ALA A 132 6.03 -11.15 -14.92
CA ALA A 132 5.18 -9.99 -15.23
C ALA A 132 3.72 -10.39 -15.55
N LYS A 133 3.48 -11.62 -16.03
CA LYS A 133 2.15 -12.19 -16.29
C LYS A 133 1.40 -12.67 -15.03
N SER A 134 2.06 -12.74 -13.86
CA SER A 134 1.35 -12.98 -12.60
C SER A 134 0.28 -11.90 -12.41
N PRO A 135 -0.91 -12.23 -11.85
CA PRO A 135 -2.05 -11.32 -11.83
C PRO A 135 -1.82 -10.11 -10.91
N ALA A 136 -1.14 -9.09 -11.44
CA ALA A 136 -1.09 -7.74 -10.93
C ALA A 136 -2.40 -6.90 -11.05
N PRO A 137 -3.46 -7.25 -11.85
CA PRO A 137 -4.56 -6.31 -12.06
C PRO A 137 -5.60 -6.24 -10.93
N LEU A 138 -5.69 -7.22 -10.02
CA LEU A 138 -6.74 -7.21 -8.97
C LEU A 138 -6.55 -6.10 -7.92
N LEU A 139 -5.36 -5.51 -7.84
CA LEU A 139 -5.01 -4.53 -6.80
C LEU A 139 -5.38 -3.08 -7.12
N ARG A 140 -5.97 -2.74 -8.28
CA ARG A 140 -6.40 -1.35 -8.56
C ARG A 140 -7.88 -1.10 -8.27
N VAL A 141 -8.75 -2.08 -8.49
CA VAL A 141 -10.21 -1.90 -8.37
C VAL A 141 -10.64 -1.84 -6.90
N CYS A 142 -10.03 -2.64 -6.03
CA CYS A 142 -10.48 -2.76 -4.63
C CYS A 142 -9.94 -1.69 -3.68
N VAL A 143 -8.96 -0.87 -4.05
CA VAL A 143 -8.38 0.13 -3.12
C VAL A 143 -8.98 1.52 -3.28
N ASN A 144 -9.40 1.95 -4.46
CA ASN A 144 -9.83 3.34 -4.61
C ASN A 144 -11.32 3.53 -4.28
N ILE A 145 -12.19 2.69 -4.86
CA ILE A 145 -13.63 2.73 -4.58
C ILE A 145 -13.91 2.33 -3.14
N SER A 146 -13.30 1.25 -2.65
CA SER A 146 -13.47 0.84 -1.25
C SER A 146 -12.81 1.82 -0.29
N ALA A 147 -11.62 2.39 -0.54
CA ALA A 147 -11.08 3.38 0.40
C ALA A 147 -11.89 4.68 0.43
N GLN A 148 -12.38 5.20 -0.71
CA GLN A 148 -13.20 6.41 -0.74
C GLN A 148 -14.61 6.19 -0.18
N TRP A 149 -15.21 5.03 -0.44
CA TRP A 149 -16.51 4.64 0.14
C TRP A 149 -16.40 4.34 1.64
N LEU A 150 -15.31 3.68 2.07
CA LEU A 150 -15.01 3.44 3.47
C LEU A 150 -14.71 4.74 4.22
N ILE A 151 -13.98 5.69 3.63
CA ILE A 151 -13.80 7.03 4.20
C ILE A 151 -15.16 7.73 4.39
N GLY A 152 -16.07 7.63 3.42
CA GLY A 152 -17.43 8.19 3.53
C GLY A 152 -18.33 7.54 4.59
N ARG A 153 -18.13 6.25 4.91
CA ARG A 153 -18.80 5.56 6.04
C ARG A 153 -18.10 5.86 7.38
N PHE A 154 -16.77 5.99 7.36
CA PHE A 154 -15.93 6.35 8.51
C PHE A 154 -16.26 7.76 9.04
N VAL A 155 -16.43 8.74 8.13
CA VAL A 155 -16.77 10.14 8.47
C VAL A 155 -18.18 10.27 9.01
N ARG A 156 -19.13 9.42 8.58
CA ARG A 156 -20.53 9.45 9.07
C ARG A 156 -20.72 8.86 10.48
N VAL A 157 -19.79 8.04 10.94
CA VAL A 157 -19.90 7.33 12.24
C VAL A 157 -19.14 8.05 13.36
N LEU A 158 -18.10 8.82 13.02
CA LEU A 158 -17.23 9.48 14.00
C LEU A 158 -17.74 10.89 14.30
N HIS A 159 -18.39 11.07 15.44
CA HIS A 159 -18.83 12.37 15.94
C HIS A 159 -17.75 13.09 16.79
N SER A 160 -16.67 12.41 17.21
CA SER A 160 -15.62 12.98 18.10
C SER A 160 -14.21 12.45 17.86
N LYS A 161 -13.18 13.27 18.17
CA LYS A 161 -11.74 12.92 18.14
C LYS A 161 -11.37 11.74 19.04
N SER A 162 -12.11 11.51 20.13
CA SER A 162 -11.89 10.39 21.06
C SER A 162 -12.08 9.03 20.37
N ASP A 163 -12.97 8.95 19.39
CA ASP A 163 -13.32 7.71 18.71
C ASP A 163 -12.27 7.32 17.65
N LEU A 164 -11.56 8.30 17.07
CA LEU A 164 -10.40 8.06 16.20
C LEU A 164 -9.22 7.43 16.95
N ILE A 165 -9.00 7.81 18.22
CA ILE A 165 -7.88 7.29 19.04
C ILE A 165 -8.10 5.80 19.37
N ASN A 166 -9.36 5.38 19.49
CA ASN A 166 -9.74 3.99 19.74
C ASN A 166 -9.70 3.10 18.48
N CYS A 167 -9.58 3.66 17.27
CA CYS A 167 -9.34 2.89 16.05
C CYS A 167 -7.84 2.54 15.91
N ALA A 168 -7.39 1.55 16.68
CA ALA A 168 -6.02 1.04 16.62
C ALA A 168 -5.68 0.55 15.19
N GLY A 169 -4.63 1.13 14.59
CA GLY A 169 -4.14 0.75 13.25
C GLY A 169 -4.04 1.92 12.26
N VAL A 170 -4.68 3.05 12.55
CA VAL A 170 -4.49 4.30 11.81
C VAL A 170 -3.23 4.97 12.35
N GLY A 171 -2.09 4.80 11.68
CA GLY A 171 -0.84 5.46 12.09
C GLY A 171 -1.04 6.98 12.14
N LYS A 172 -0.30 7.70 12.99
CA LYS A 172 -0.40 9.17 13.16
C LYS A 172 -0.47 9.93 11.83
N ARG A 173 0.24 9.46 10.80
CA ARG A 173 0.28 10.05 9.46
C ARG A 173 -1.05 9.92 8.69
N THR A 174 -1.75 8.79 8.86
CA THR A 174 -3.08 8.54 8.27
C THR A 174 -4.16 9.31 9.03
N LEU A 175 -4.02 9.48 10.35
CA LEU A 175 -4.87 10.34 11.17
C LEU A 175 -4.70 11.82 10.78
N LEU A 176 -3.46 12.29 10.63
CA LEU A 176 -3.16 13.68 10.25
C LEU A 176 -3.77 14.03 8.90
N TRP A 177 -3.62 13.15 7.90
CA TRP A 177 -4.22 13.33 6.58
C TRP A 177 -5.75 13.35 6.60
N MET A 178 -6.39 12.56 7.47
CA MET A 178 -7.85 12.57 7.61
C MET A 178 -8.36 13.83 8.33
N VAL A 179 -7.58 14.39 9.27
CA VAL A 179 -7.94 15.61 10.03
C VAL A 179 -7.66 16.89 9.24
N GLU A 180 -6.60 16.94 8.42
CA GLU A 180 -6.30 18.10 7.54
C GLU A 180 -7.28 18.22 6.38
N PHE A 181 -7.78 17.09 5.86
CA PHE A 181 -8.70 17.09 4.72
C PHE A 181 -10.17 17.34 5.11
N PHE A 182 -10.54 17.05 6.37
CA PHE A 182 -11.88 17.30 6.90
C PHE A 182 -11.77 17.99 8.26
N PRO A 183 -11.82 19.34 8.32
CA PRO A 183 -11.89 20.04 9.59
C PRO A 183 -13.14 19.56 10.33
N THR A 184 -12.98 19.19 11.60
CA THR A 184 -14.12 18.90 12.48
C THR A 184 -15.07 20.08 12.43
N PRO A 185 -16.38 19.90 12.21
CA PRO A 185 -17.33 21.01 12.31
C PRO A 185 -17.14 21.65 13.68
N SER A 186 -16.88 22.96 13.69
CA SER A 186 -16.85 23.73 14.92
C SER A 186 -18.24 23.63 15.59
N PRO A 187 -18.29 23.58 16.93
CA PRO A 187 -19.55 23.46 17.68
C PRO A 187 -20.53 24.59 17.37
#